data_AF-A0A1I2GV12-F1
#
_entry.id   AF-A0A1I2GV12-F1
#
_cell.length_a   1.000
_cell.length_b   1.000
_cell.length_c   1.000
_cell.angle_alpha   90.00
_cell.angle_beta   90.00
_cell.angle_gamma   90.00
#
_symmetry.space_group_name_H-M   'P 1'
#
loop_
_entity.id
_entity.type
_entity.pdbx_description
1 polymer ?
#
loop_
_entity_poly.entity_id
_entity_poly.type
_entity_poly.pdbx_seq_one_letter_code
_entity_poly.pdbx_strand_id
1 'polypeptide(L)'
;MHSRLRFALGFLRGHQGVTVRNSILWADVAHPIMIGTHGDHHRNGDVIEELRFENIDILEHHEPQPNYWGAMAINAGDRNTVRNVVFENIRVEAIEQGQLLDIRVVHNEDYNPVPGNRIENVVFRDIHYAGKTPHPSRIHGFDNERIVDGVLFDNLRFGDERVEGNGHRALDINGYVRNIVFVKK
;
A
#
# COMPACT_ATOMS: atom_id res chain seq x y z
N MET A 1 -32.36 0.35 0.84
CA MET A 1 -31.65 -0.53 1.79
C MET A 1 -30.23 -0.74 1.26
N HIS A 2 -29.28 0.09 1.68
CA HIS A 2 -27.87 -0.14 1.36
C HIS A 2 -27.31 -1.08 2.43
N SER A 3 -27.13 -2.35 2.08
CA SER A 3 -26.37 -3.29 2.89
C SER A 3 -24.94 -2.74 3.02
N ARG A 4 -24.61 -2.16 4.18
CA ARG A 4 -23.23 -1.80 4.52
C ARG A 4 -22.49 -3.10 4.83
N LEU A 5 -21.90 -3.66 3.79
CA LEU A 5 -21.01 -4.81 3.90
C LEU A 5 -19.66 -4.27 4.41
N ARG A 6 -19.33 -4.54 5.67
CA ARG A 6 -18.04 -4.20 6.28
C ARG A 6 -17.07 -5.33 5.96
N PHE A 7 -16.14 -5.10 5.04
CA PHE A 7 -14.99 -5.97 4.85
C PHE A 7 -13.75 -5.14 5.17
N ALA A 8 -13.01 -5.51 6.22
CA ALA A 8 -11.59 -5.19 6.31
C ALA A 8 -10.88 -6.43 5.79
N LEU A 9 -10.17 -6.33 4.65
CA LEU A 9 -9.35 -7.47 4.20
C LEU A 9 -8.07 -7.48 5.02
N GLY A 10 -8.14 -8.15 6.17
CA GLY A 10 -7.00 -8.39 7.04
C GLY A 10 -6.16 -9.55 6.51
N PHE A 11 -4.91 -9.25 6.16
CA PHE A 11 -3.78 -10.17 6.13
C PHE A 11 -3.78 -11.29 5.08
N LEU A 12 -3.16 -11.03 3.93
CA LEU A 12 -2.82 -12.07 2.96
C LEU A 12 -1.46 -12.72 3.30
N ARG A 13 -1.40 -14.04 3.53
CA ARG A 13 -0.18 -14.86 3.62
C ARG A 13 -0.14 -15.94 2.55
N GLY A 14 0.95 -16.03 1.77
CA GLY A 14 1.14 -17.12 0.80
C GLY A 14 0.00 -17.28 -0.21
N HIS A 15 -0.60 -16.17 -0.66
CA HIS A 15 -1.73 -16.19 -1.58
C HIS A 15 -1.33 -15.70 -2.97
N GLN A 16 -1.96 -16.32 -3.97
CA GLN A 16 -1.87 -15.93 -5.37
C GLN A 16 -3.28 -15.68 -5.92
N GLY A 17 -3.45 -14.68 -6.78
CA GLY A 17 -4.65 -14.51 -7.60
C GLY A 17 -5.89 -13.97 -6.87
N VAL A 18 -5.70 -13.16 -5.82
CA VAL A 18 -6.81 -12.57 -5.06
C VAL A 18 -7.27 -11.29 -5.76
N THR A 19 -8.58 -11.18 -5.98
CA THR A 19 -9.23 -9.96 -6.48
C THR A 19 -10.30 -9.50 -5.51
N VAL A 20 -10.20 -8.25 -5.04
CA VAL A 20 -11.24 -7.56 -4.28
C VAL A 20 -11.78 -6.42 -5.14
N ARG A 21 -13.10 -6.33 -5.25
CA ARG A 21 -13.72 -5.29 -6.08
C ARG A 21 -15.10 -4.86 -5.61
N ASN A 22 -15.54 -3.69 -6.06
CA ASN A 22 -16.88 -3.15 -5.82
C ASN A 22 -17.22 -3.09 -4.32
N SER A 23 -16.30 -2.54 -3.53
CA SER A 23 -16.37 -2.58 -2.07
C SER A 23 -16.25 -1.20 -1.45
N ILE A 24 -16.83 -1.03 -0.27
CA ILE A 24 -16.68 0.16 0.57
C ILE A 24 -15.99 -0.27 1.86
N LEU A 25 -14.86 0.34 2.17
CA LEU A 25 -14.02 0.02 3.31
C LEU A 25 -14.07 1.17 4.32
N TRP A 26 -14.08 0.84 5.60
CA TRP A 26 -13.96 1.79 6.69
C TRP A 26 -13.12 1.15 7.79
N ALA A 27 -12.04 1.81 8.20
CA ALA A 27 -11.19 1.35 9.29
C ALA A 27 -11.06 2.44 10.35
N ASP A 28 -11.21 2.05 11.62
CA ASP A 28 -10.79 2.85 12.78
C ASP A 28 -9.29 2.58 13.03
N VAL A 29 -8.96 1.78 14.05
CA VAL A 29 -7.62 1.27 14.35
C VAL A 29 -7.41 -0.02 13.56
N ALA A 30 -7.15 0.16 12.27
CA ALA A 30 -6.73 -0.87 11.33
C ALA A 30 -6.41 -0.25 9.96
N HIS A 31 -5.99 -1.09 9.02
CA HIS A 31 -5.77 -0.73 7.63
C HIS A 31 -6.96 -1.14 6.77
N PRO A 32 -7.48 -0.26 5.89
CA PRO A 32 -8.45 -0.67 4.87
C PRO A 32 -7.92 -1.79 3.97
N ILE A 33 -6.67 -1.66 3.48
CA ILE A 33 -5.97 -2.69 2.71
C ILE A 33 -4.54 -2.85 3.25
N MET A 34 -4.18 -4.07 3.69
CA MET A 34 -2.85 -4.40 4.21
C MET A 34 -2.34 -5.73 3.66
N ILE A 35 -1.12 -5.70 3.12
CA ILE A 35 -0.49 -6.86 2.48
C ILE A 35 0.91 -7.11 3.05
N GLY A 36 1.20 -8.36 3.42
CA GLY A 36 2.58 -8.85 3.57
C GLY A 36 3.27 -8.63 4.91
N THR A 37 2.60 -8.05 5.91
CA THR A 37 3.24 -7.65 7.18
C THR A 37 3.92 -8.80 7.93
N HIS A 38 3.45 -10.04 7.76
CA HIS A 38 4.03 -11.23 8.38
C HIS A 38 4.05 -12.40 7.40
N GLY A 39 4.97 -13.34 7.62
CA GLY A 39 5.20 -14.50 6.77
C GLY A 39 5.87 -15.65 7.50
N ASP A 40 6.10 -16.77 6.80
CA ASP A 40 6.87 -17.89 7.34
C ASP A 40 8.39 -17.69 7.15
N HIS A 41 8.97 -16.82 7.98
CA HIS A 41 10.40 -16.52 7.91
C HIS A 41 11.30 -17.76 8.13
N HIS A 42 10.82 -18.81 8.80
CA HIS A 42 11.57 -20.07 8.95
C HIS A 42 11.70 -20.84 7.63
N ARG A 43 10.80 -20.59 6.67
CA ARG A 43 10.75 -21.24 5.35
C ARG A 43 11.05 -20.29 4.19
N ASN A 44 11.90 -19.30 4.43
CA ASN A 44 12.30 -18.25 3.47
C ASN A 44 11.22 -17.21 3.14
N GLY A 45 10.18 -17.10 3.97
CA GLY A 45 9.07 -16.17 3.76
C GLY A 45 8.09 -16.65 2.69
N ASP A 46 7.02 -15.88 2.51
CA ASP A 46 5.98 -16.14 1.52
C ASP A 46 6.18 -15.30 0.25
N VAL A 47 5.74 -15.84 -0.88
CA VAL A 47 5.50 -15.05 -2.09
C VAL A 47 4.01 -14.72 -2.15
N ILE A 48 3.70 -13.43 -2.15
CA ILE A 48 2.34 -12.91 -2.25
C ILE A 48 2.24 -12.20 -3.58
N GLU A 49 1.43 -12.72 -4.50
CA GLU A 49 1.44 -12.23 -5.88
C GLU A 49 0.08 -12.26 -6.59
N GLU A 50 0.00 -11.52 -7.70
CA GLU A 50 -1.20 -11.44 -8.54
C GLU A 50 -2.42 -10.95 -7.75
N LEU A 51 -2.29 -9.77 -7.13
CA LEU A 51 -3.34 -9.15 -6.34
C LEU A 51 -4.00 -8.00 -7.10
N ARG A 52 -5.34 -7.90 -7.01
CA ARG A 52 -6.12 -6.83 -7.66
C ARG A 52 -7.13 -6.22 -6.69
N PHE A 53 -7.14 -4.90 -6.61
CA PHE A 53 -8.07 -4.10 -5.82
C PHE A 53 -8.73 -3.07 -6.73
N GLU A 54 -10.01 -3.27 -7.06
CA GLU A 54 -10.65 -2.56 -8.16
C GLU A 54 -12.00 -1.95 -7.77
N ASN A 55 -12.24 -0.68 -8.11
CA ASN A 55 -13.49 0.00 -7.80
C ASN A 55 -13.85 -0.04 -6.30
N ILE A 56 -13.03 0.63 -5.48
CA ILE A 56 -13.17 0.63 -4.03
C ILE A 56 -13.34 2.07 -3.51
N ASP A 57 -14.25 2.26 -2.56
CA ASP A 57 -14.34 3.47 -1.75
C ASP A 57 -13.72 3.20 -0.37
N ILE A 58 -12.78 4.02 0.08
CA ILE A 58 -12.25 4.00 1.44
C ILE A 58 -12.77 5.24 2.13
N LEU A 59 -13.61 5.07 3.14
CA LEU A 59 -14.31 6.17 3.79
C LEU A 59 -13.47 6.85 4.88
N GLU A 60 -12.54 6.13 5.51
CA GLU A 60 -11.75 6.66 6.63
C GLU A 60 -10.62 5.69 7.02
N HIS A 61 -9.59 6.24 7.67
CA HIS A 61 -8.48 5.55 8.31
C HIS A 61 -7.97 6.39 9.50
N HIS A 62 -7.90 5.79 10.69
CA HIS A 62 -7.51 6.46 11.92
C HIS A 62 -6.54 5.59 12.71
N GLU A 63 -5.32 5.46 12.20
CA GLU A 63 -4.28 4.65 12.84
C GLU A 63 -3.35 5.53 13.69
N PRO A 64 -3.33 5.38 15.03
CA PRO A 64 -2.47 6.19 15.88
C PRO A 64 -0.97 5.89 15.74
N GLN A 65 -0.60 4.70 15.25
CA GLN A 65 0.78 4.23 15.23
C GLN A 65 1.46 4.53 13.88
N PRO A 66 2.53 5.36 13.84
CA PRO A 66 3.17 5.75 12.58
C PRO A 66 3.71 4.61 11.73
N ASN A 67 4.07 3.47 12.34
CA ASN A 67 4.54 2.29 11.61
C ASN A 67 3.43 1.55 10.86
N TYR A 68 2.17 1.91 11.08
CA TYR A 68 0.99 1.28 10.51
C TYR A 68 0.11 2.26 9.74
N TRP A 69 0.60 3.47 9.47
CA TRP A 69 -0.13 4.37 8.59
C TRP A 69 -0.16 3.83 7.16
N GLY A 70 -1.33 3.87 6.54
CA GLY A 70 -1.51 3.51 5.14
C GLY A 70 -2.92 3.01 4.88
N ALA A 71 -3.74 3.82 4.22
CA ALA A 71 -5.05 3.39 3.76
C ALA A 71 -4.93 2.21 2.76
N MET A 72 -3.90 2.25 1.92
CA MET A 72 -3.46 1.15 1.06
C MET A 72 -2.00 0.83 1.34
N ALA A 73 -1.74 -0.29 1.99
CA ALA A 73 -0.42 -0.63 2.48
C ALA A 73 0.08 -1.98 1.93
N ILE A 74 1.35 -2.00 1.54
CA ILE A 74 2.16 -3.18 1.30
C ILE A 74 3.37 -3.09 2.23
N ASN A 75 3.43 -3.92 3.25
CA ASN A 75 4.54 -3.94 4.20
C ASN A 75 5.16 -5.33 4.14
N ALA A 76 6.15 -5.56 3.28
CA ALA A 76 6.79 -6.87 3.18
C ALA A 76 7.73 -7.07 4.40
N GLY A 77 7.30 -7.90 5.36
CA GLY A 77 8.09 -8.35 6.51
C GLY A 77 8.42 -9.85 6.41
N ASP A 78 9.19 -10.40 7.36
CA ASP A 78 9.38 -11.86 7.54
C ASP A 78 9.88 -12.62 6.30
N ARG A 79 10.82 -12.03 5.55
CA ARG A 79 11.32 -12.53 4.24
C ARG A 79 10.26 -12.60 3.14
N ASN A 80 9.10 -11.97 3.30
CA ASN A 80 8.09 -11.95 2.25
C ASN A 80 8.59 -11.22 0.99
N THR A 81 8.16 -11.74 -0.16
CA THR A 81 8.20 -11.04 -1.44
C THR A 81 6.77 -10.74 -1.86
N VAL A 82 6.46 -9.47 -2.06
CA VAL A 82 5.15 -9.06 -2.60
C VAL A 82 5.35 -8.57 -4.02
N ARG A 83 4.60 -9.11 -4.99
CA ARG A 83 4.74 -8.65 -6.38
C ARG A 83 3.46 -8.68 -7.19
N ASN A 84 3.44 -7.94 -8.30
CA ASN A 84 2.32 -7.93 -9.25
C ASN A 84 1.00 -7.55 -8.55
N VAL A 85 0.96 -6.35 -7.98
CA VAL A 85 -0.20 -5.82 -7.25
C VAL A 85 -0.79 -4.64 -8.01
N VAL A 86 -2.09 -4.65 -8.25
CA VAL A 86 -2.81 -3.58 -8.94
C VAL A 86 -3.87 -2.98 -8.03
N PHE A 87 -3.81 -1.67 -7.85
CA PHE A 87 -4.86 -0.84 -7.27
C PHE A 87 -5.45 0.02 -8.40
N GLU A 88 -6.75 -0.11 -8.67
CA GLU A 88 -7.39 0.55 -9.81
C GLU A 88 -8.75 1.14 -9.44
N ASN A 89 -8.98 2.40 -9.82
CA ASN A 89 -10.24 3.12 -9.57
C ASN A 89 -10.62 3.11 -8.07
N ILE A 90 -9.75 3.66 -7.23
CA ILE A 90 -9.96 3.74 -5.78
C ILE A 90 -10.16 5.19 -5.36
N ARG A 91 -11.22 5.44 -4.59
CA ARG A 91 -11.60 6.75 -4.07
C ARG A 91 -11.46 6.72 -2.57
N VAL A 92 -10.69 7.63 -2.02
CA VAL A 92 -10.41 7.70 -0.58
C VAL A 92 -10.91 9.05 -0.08
N GLU A 93 -11.82 9.05 0.89
CA GLU A 93 -12.24 10.28 1.56
C GLU A 93 -11.11 10.85 2.42
N ALA A 94 -11.32 11.99 3.07
CA ALA A 94 -10.33 12.53 3.99
C ALA A 94 -10.15 11.55 5.17
N ILE A 95 -8.90 11.19 5.45
CA ILE A 95 -8.57 10.33 6.60
C ILE A 95 -8.23 11.21 7.81
N GLU A 96 -8.67 10.80 8.99
CA GLU A 96 -8.43 11.53 10.24
C GLU A 96 -6.97 11.42 10.69
N GLN A 97 -6.39 10.21 10.61
CA GLN A 97 -5.02 9.96 11.02
C GLN A 97 -4.34 8.87 10.19
N GLY A 98 -3.27 9.24 9.49
CA GLY A 98 -2.43 8.32 8.73
C GLY A 98 -1.90 8.92 7.43
N GLN A 99 -1.70 8.06 6.44
CA GLN A 99 -1.25 8.42 5.09
C GLN A 99 -2.01 7.57 4.05
N LEU A 100 -2.00 8.01 2.79
CA LEU A 100 -2.70 7.30 1.72
C LEU A 100 -2.03 5.95 1.38
N LEU A 101 -0.74 5.97 1.03
CA LEU A 101 0.01 4.77 0.66
C LEU A 101 1.16 4.49 1.64
N ASP A 102 1.39 3.21 1.90
CA ASP A 102 2.57 2.74 2.64
C ASP A 102 3.16 1.50 1.99
N ILE A 103 4.17 1.70 1.14
CA ILE A 103 4.79 0.64 0.35
C ILE A 103 6.22 0.47 0.84
N ARG A 104 6.43 -0.49 1.74
CA ARG A 104 7.70 -0.63 2.45
C ARG A 104 8.14 -2.08 2.56
N VAL A 105 9.44 -2.32 2.32
CA VAL A 105 10.08 -3.50 2.90
C VAL A 105 10.38 -3.16 4.35
N VAL A 106 9.78 -3.91 5.28
CA VAL A 106 9.79 -3.56 6.70
C VAL A 106 10.57 -4.57 7.53
N HIS A 107 11.21 -4.07 8.58
CA HIS A 107 11.66 -4.82 9.74
C HIS A 107 11.16 -4.06 10.97
N ASN A 108 9.97 -4.42 11.44
CA ASN A 108 9.45 -3.90 12.68
C ASN A 108 9.83 -4.86 13.80
N GLU A 109 10.85 -4.54 14.61
CA GLU A 109 11.43 -5.47 15.59
C GLU A 109 10.40 -6.05 16.59
N ASP A 110 9.32 -5.31 16.86
CA ASP A 110 8.23 -5.75 17.74
C ASP A 110 7.36 -6.88 17.10
N TYR A 111 7.40 -7.05 15.78
CA TYR A 111 6.46 -7.89 15.01
C TYR A 111 7.12 -8.80 13.97
N ASN A 112 8.28 -8.41 13.45
CA ASN A 112 9.01 -9.10 12.40
C ASN A 112 10.34 -9.60 12.95
N PRO A 113 10.58 -10.92 13.01
CA PRO A 113 11.89 -11.45 13.39
C PRO A 113 13.00 -11.07 12.41
N VAL A 114 12.66 -10.77 11.16
CA VAL A 114 13.59 -10.41 10.08
C VAL A 114 12.90 -9.50 9.05
N PRO A 115 13.65 -8.68 8.29
CA PRO A 115 13.08 -7.89 7.19
C PRO A 115 12.43 -8.77 6.10
N GLY A 116 11.51 -8.19 5.34
CA GLY A 116 11.06 -8.75 4.06
C GLY A 116 12.17 -8.84 3.03
N ASN A 117 11.89 -9.54 1.93
CA ASN A 117 12.85 -9.71 0.83
C ASN A 117 12.76 -8.56 -0.18
N ARG A 118 11.55 -8.18 -0.64
CA ARG A 118 11.34 -7.10 -1.63
C ARG A 118 9.86 -6.86 -1.95
N ILE A 119 9.60 -5.75 -2.63
CA ILE A 119 8.32 -5.46 -3.28
C ILE A 119 8.57 -5.17 -4.77
N GLU A 120 7.83 -5.80 -5.67
CA GLU A 120 8.05 -5.68 -7.12
C GLU A 120 6.74 -5.41 -7.90
N ASN A 121 6.78 -4.59 -8.96
CA ASN A 121 5.67 -4.42 -9.91
C ASN A 121 4.33 -4.05 -9.26
N VAL A 122 4.24 -2.85 -8.69
CA VAL A 122 3.02 -2.30 -8.09
C VAL A 122 2.44 -1.23 -9.02
N VAL A 123 1.14 -1.30 -9.30
CA VAL A 123 0.42 -0.34 -10.13
C VAL A 123 -0.65 0.36 -9.32
N PHE A 124 -0.65 1.68 -9.39
CA PHE A 124 -1.72 2.55 -8.91
C PHE A 124 -2.33 3.27 -10.11
N ARG A 125 -3.56 2.90 -10.47
CA ARG A 125 -4.30 3.53 -11.57
C ARG A 125 -5.57 4.20 -11.06
N ASP A 126 -5.78 5.45 -11.46
CA ASP A 126 -7.00 6.21 -11.14
C ASP A 126 -7.30 6.20 -9.64
N ILE A 127 -6.34 6.68 -8.85
CA ILE A 127 -6.45 6.79 -7.40
C ILE A 127 -6.75 8.24 -7.07
N HIS A 128 -7.84 8.50 -6.36
CA HIS A 128 -8.25 9.83 -5.93
C HIS A 128 -8.44 9.89 -4.42
N TYR A 129 -7.59 10.67 -3.75
CA TYR A 129 -7.73 10.95 -2.33
C TYR A 129 -8.25 12.37 -2.12
N ALA A 130 -9.44 12.50 -1.51
CA ALA A 130 -10.12 13.79 -1.33
C ALA A 130 -9.61 14.60 -0.14
N GLY A 131 -8.82 14.00 0.75
CA GLY A 131 -8.26 14.67 1.90
C GLY A 131 -7.06 15.56 1.58
N LYS A 132 -6.69 16.40 2.56
CA LYS A 132 -5.40 17.08 2.56
C LYS A 132 -4.33 16.09 3.00
N THR A 133 -3.07 16.34 2.67
CA THR A 133 -1.92 15.48 3.03
C THR A 133 -1.40 15.88 4.42
N PRO A 134 -1.79 15.24 5.53
CA PRO A 134 -1.12 15.45 6.80
C PRO A 134 0.28 14.81 6.78
N HIS A 135 0.43 13.67 6.10
CA HIS A 135 1.67 12.92 5.96
C HIS A 135 1.85 12.41 4.51
N PRO A 136 3.08 12.51 3.94
CA PRO A 136 3.35 11.99 2.61
C PRO A 136 3.22 10.47 2.59
N SER A 137 2.82 9.91 1.46
CA SER A 137 2.81 8.47 1.22
C SER A 137 4.23 7.94 1.12
N ARG A 138 4.54 6.88 1.87
CA ARG A 138 5.90 6.31 1.94
C ARG A 138 6.08 5.20 0.94
N ILE A 139 7.21 5.24 0.23
CA ILE A 139 7.64 4.19 -0.70
C ILE A 139 9.11 3.91 -0.40
N HIS A 140 9.40 2.90 0.43
CA HIS A 140 10.74 2.67 0.97
C HIS A 140 11.21 1.22 0.75
N GLY A 141 12.38 1.05 0.15
CA GLY A 141 13.15 -0.18 0.35
C GLY A 141 13.82 -0.18 1.73
N PHE A 142 14.39 -1.32 2.12
CA PHE A 142 15.08 -1.47 3.39
C PHE A 142 16.60 -1.28 3.26
N ASP A 143 17.21 -1.91 2.25
CA ASP A 143 18.64 -1.80 1.94
C ASP A 143 18.91 -2.10 0.45
N ASN A 144 20.19 -2.20 0.06
CA ASN A 144 20.60 -2.42 -1.33
C ASN A 144 20.13 -3.77 -1.93
N GLU A 145 19.85 -4.77 -1.10
CA GLU A 145 19.37 -6.10 -1.50
C GLU A 145 17.85 -6.21 -1.39
N ARG A 146 17.26 -5.44 -0.47
CA ARG A 146 15.85 -5.46 -0.09
C ARG A 146 15.15 -4.19 -0.55
N ILE A 147 14.80 -4.17 -1.82
CA ILE A 147 14.34 -2.98 -2.52
C ILE A 147 12.82 -2.98 -2.76
N VAL A 148 12.30 -1.80 -3.11
CA VAL A 148 11.05 -1.68 -3.87
C VAL A 148 11.43 -1.42 -5.32
N ASP A 149 10.91 -2.21 -6.26
CA ASP A 149 11.26 -2.10 -7.68
C ASP A 149 10.02 -2.12 -8.58
N GLY A 150 9.84 -1.10 -9.40
CA GLY A 150 8.73 -1.02 -10.34
C GLY A 150 7.45 -0.56 -9.67
N VAL A 151 7.28 0.75 -9.52
CA VAL A 151 6.01 1.36 -9.08
C VAL A 151 5.50 2.27 -10.20
N LEU A 152 4.31 1.97 -10.71
CA LEU A 152 3.65 2.76 -11.74
C LEU A 152 2.52 3.58 -11.13
N PHE A 153 2.61 4.90 -11.27
CA PHE A 153 1.52 5.81 -10.99
C PHE A 153 0.87 6.28 -12.30
N ASP A 154 -0.37 5.87 -12.50
CA ASP A 154 -1.23 6.31 -13.59
C ASP A 154 -2.42 7.07 -13.01
N ASN A 155 -2.36 8.40 -13.04
CA ASN A 155 -3.42 9.27 -12.49
C ASN A 155 -3.66 9.10 -10.96
N LEU A 156 -2.59 9.20 -10.15
CA LEU A 156 -2.69 9.41 -8.70
C LEU A 156 -2.98 10.88 -8.39
N ARG A 157 -4.00 11.16 -7.57
CA ARG A 157 -4.46 12.51 -7.23
C ARG A 157 -4.68 12.72 -5.74
N PHE A 158 -4.27 13.90 -5.27
CA PHE A 158 -4.56 14.45 -3.94
C PHE A 158 -5.43 15.70 -4.14
N GLY A 159 -6.73 15.56 -3.89
CA GLY A 159 -7.74 16.50 -4.37
C GLY A 159 -7.64 16.66 -5.89
N ASP A 160 -7.63 17.92 -6.35
CA ASP A 160 -7.51 18.23 -7.78
C ASP A 160 -6.07 18.15 -8.32
N GLU A 161 -5.07 18.01 -7.45
CA GLU A 161 -3.66 17.96 -7.83
C GLU A 161 -3.26 16.54 -8.25
N ARG A 162 -2.63 16.42 -9.41
CA ARG A 162 -2.06 15.16 -9.89
C ARG A 162 -0.60 15.04 -9.44
N VAL A 163 -0.22 13.85 -9.00
CA VAL A 163 1.18 13.50 -8.71
C VAL A 163 1.89 13.14 -10.01
N GLU A 164 2.91 13.92 -10.39
CA GLU A 164 3.61 13.78 -11.67
C GLU A 164 5.10 13.42 -11.57
N GLY A 165 5.63 13.23 -10.36
CA GLY A 165 7.04 12.89 -10.19
C GLY A 165 7.45 12.58 -8.75
N ASN A 166 8.66 12.03 -8.61
CA ASN A 166 9.24 11.61 -7.32
C ASN A 166 9.36 12.75 -6.30
N GLY A 167 9.62 13.99 -6.75
CA GLY A 167 9.76 15.15 -5.85
C GLY A 167 8.46 15.77 -5.37
N HIS A 168 7.31 15.14 -5.67
CA HIS A 168 6.01 15.67 -5.26
C HIS A 168 5.84 15.57 -3.74
N ARG A 169 5.38 16.65 -3.09
CA ARG A 169 5.22 16.76 -1.62
C ARG A 169 4.36 15.68 -0.96
N ALA A 170 3.54 14.99 -1.75
CA ALA A 170 2.67 13.91 -1.27
C ALA A 170 3.37 12.55 -1.21
N LEU A 171 4.61 12.44 -1.68
CA LEU A 171 5.41 11.22 -1.68
C LEU A 171 6.69 11.41 -0.87
N ASP A 172 7.05 10.40 -0.10
CA ASP A 172 8.34 10.23 0.55
C ASP A 172 8.97 8.94 0.02
N ILE A 173 10.09 9.07 -0.69
CA ILE A 173 10.74 7.98 -1.41
C ILE A 173 12.20 7.94 -1.00
N ASN A 174 12.67 6.78 -0.52
CA ASN A 174 14.05 6.63 -0.07
C ASN A 174 14.99 6.11 -1.18
N GLY A 175 16.28 6.01 -0.87
CA GLY A 175 17.32 5.62 -1.83
C GLY A 175 17.30 4.16 -2.28
N TYR A 176 16.40 3.32 -1.75
CA TYR A 176 16.31 1.89 -2.06
C TYR A 176 15.12 1.54 -2.95
N VAL A 177 14.58 2.55 -3.64
CA VAL A 177 13.49 2.37 -4.61
C VAL A 177 14.00 2.55 -6.03
N ARG A 178 13.59 1.63 -6.92
CA ARG A 178 14.00 1.59 -8.31
C ARG A 178 12.77 1.61 -9.23
N ASN A 179 12.97 2.15 -10.44
CA ASN A 179 11.99 2.11 -11.52
C ASN A 179 10.58 2.63 -11.16
N ILE A 180 10.51 3.84 -10.58
CA ILE A 180 9.22 4.54 -10.42
C ILE A 180 8.88 5.25 -11.74
N VAL A 181 7.65 5.06 -12.22
CA VAL A 181 7.15 5.66 -13.45
C VAL A 181 5.85 6.40 -13.17
N PHE A 182 5.75 7.62 -13.71
CA PHE A 182 4.51 8.41 -13.73
C PHE A 182 4.04 8.53 -15.17
N VAL A 183 2.85 8.03 -15.46
CA VAL A 183 2.26 8.13 -16.81
C VAL A 183 1.94 9.60 -17.06
N LYS A 184 2.44 10.17 -18.15
CA LYS A 184 2.09 11.53 -18.62
C LYS A 184 0.79 11.47 -19.43
N LYS A 185 -0.08 12.48 -19.31
CA LYS A 185 -1.23 12.67 -20.21
C LYS A 185 -0.91 13.78 -21.19
#